data_AF-A0A3A2I9T0-F1
#
_entry.id   AF-A0A3A2I9T0-F1
#
_cell.length_a   1.000
_cell.length_b   1.000
_cell.length_c   1.000
_cell.angle_alpha   90.00
_cell.angle_beta   90.00
_cell.angle_gamma   90.00
#
_symmetry.space_group_name_H-M   'P 1'
#
loop_
_entity.id
_entity.type
_entity.pdbx_description
1 polymer ?
#
loop_
_entity_poly.entity_id
_entity_poly.type
_entity_poly.pdbx_seq_one_letter_code
_entity_poly.pdbx_strand_id
1 'polypeptide(L)'
;MATELLKTHKCVGKDNTPYVDKYLPKESFVLFDTYKLKDCEVVWINKDLIKEYEIELDEGSIKNELLENFSYVSKGYAKKTRIITNDKKQFMADQYGSRHEICNGGSARCGLNGHFQIKGIGRNPLVAANMSESHSHGKLFIDEAISEAIWGEICNKHLPYGSIRTLAIIKTNVKHKFGYLNDTPNKHCALAIREVSVRPAHFERCTFFWPEERYRYLRDNDANRIRKAAPYLSNLMLGENHNTSLGDALNTMIDRLACQIAASRVKGIPHGSLTSSNISVDGRFLDFGTITAVPDFGNYVLANGVGAVWDDHELIESWLVNFIDTLNHYSQGELTPNQIREYSSDFSRLLDEYENKFLLFELSIEDHSQSNIDKASLLKERLKHEERRFITRFNDEDFRQDVLAEAKALGLDVKSVGFPLRRVKYSSFTMLQGHLHTNYDYQSVSQLINDYLS
;
A
#
# COMPACT_ATOMS: atom_id res chain seq x y z
N MET A 1 -3.30 29.23 2.24
CA MET A 1 -2.62 27.98 2.68
C MET A 1 -3.11 26.77 1.88
N ALA A 2 -4.41 26.62 1.62
CA ALA A 2 -5.00 25.52 0.84
C ALA A 2 -4.41 25.25 -0.58
N THR A 3 -4.00 26.30 -1.32
CA THR A 3 -3.45 26.13 -2.68
C THR A 3 -2.07 25.48 -2.72
N GLU A 4 -1.28 25.59 -1.65
CA GLU A 4 0.11 25.11 -1.61
C GLU A 4 0.20 23.58 -1.62
N LEU A 5 -0.82 22.88 -1.08
CA LEU A 5 -0.82 21.41 -1.02
C LEU A 5 -0.80 20.75 -2.42
N LEU A 6 -1.37 21.42 -3.43
CA LEU A 6 -1.39 20.93 -4.81
C LEU A 6 -0.23 21.46 -5.66
N LYS A 7 0.70 22.24 -5.09
CA LYS A 7 1.83 22.78 -5.85
C LYS A 7 2.96 21.77 -5.96
N THR A 8 3.61 21.80 -7.13
CA THR A 8 4.89 21.14 -7.37
C THR A 8 5.92 22.15 -7.85
N HIS A 9 7.17 21.90 -7.51
CA HIS A 9 8.26 22.86 -7.68
C HIS A 9 9.21 22.43 -8.80
N LYS A 10 9.85 23.42 -9.43
CA LYS A 10 10.85 23.17 -10.47
C LYS A 10 12.05 22.36 -9.96
N CYS A 11 12.52 22.72 -8.76
CA CYS A 11 13.56 22.01 -8.03
C CYS A 11 12.97 21.58 -6.69
N VAL A 12 13.09 20.29 -6.36
CA VAL A 12 12.57 19.72 -5.11
C VAL A 12 13.66 19.68 -4.05
N GLY A 13 13.27 19.91 -2.81
CA GLY A 13 14.16 19.91 -1.65
C GLY A 13 13.37 19.94 -0.34
N LYS A 14 14.08 19.89 0.78
CA LYS A 14 13.48 19.90 2.13
C LYS A 14 12.56 21.09 2.39
N ASP A 15 12.81 22.23 1.77
CA ASP A 15 12.06 23.47 2.03
C ASP A 15 10.67 23.48 1.36
N ASN A 16 10.44 22.59 0.40
CA ASN A 16 9.20 22.55 -0.40
C ASN A 16 8.61 21.15 -0.58
N THR A 17 9.25 20.15 0.02
CA THR A 17 8.80 18.75 0.00
C THR A 17 8.87 18.27 1.44
N PRO A 18 7.77 18.41 2.22
CA PRO A 18 7.78 18.24 3.67
C PRO A 18 8.21 16.86 4.17
N TYR A 19 8.34 15.89 3.27
CA TYR A 19 8.76 14.54 3.59
C TYR A 19 10.26 14.40 3.84
N VAL A 20 11.04 15.26 3.20
CA VAL A 20 12.50 15.21 3.21
C VAL A 20 13.02 15.84 4.50
N ASP A 21 13.92 15.14 5.18
CA ASP A 21 14.50 15.45 6.48
C ASP A 21 13.52 15.53 7.66
N LYS A 22 12.20 15.44 7.42
CA LYS A 22 11.16 15.30 8.45
C LYS A 22 10.82 13.85 8.76
N TYR A 23 10.53 13.05 7.73
CA TYR A 23 10.10 11.65 7.89
C TYR A 23 11.18 10.66 7.46
N LEU A 24 12.03 11.05 6.51
CA LEU A 24 13.20 10.29 6.07
C LEU A 24 14.34 11.25 5.73
N PRO A 25 15.61 10.84 5.87
CA PRO A 25 16.74 11.69 5.50
C PRO A 25 16.80 11.88 3.99
N LYS A 26 17.41 12.98 3.53
CA LYS A 26 17.67 13.22 2.09
C LYS A 26 18.32 12.04 1.35
N GLU A 27 19.15 11.23 2.02
CA GLU A 27 19.80 10.05 1.44
C GLU A 27 18.82 8.95 1.05
N SER A 28 17.61 8.97 1.61
CA SER A 28 16.52 8.07 1.20
C SER A 28 15.86 8.51 -0.09
N PHE A 29 16.36 9.53 -0.79
CA PHE A 29 15.77 10.04 -2.02
C PHE A 29 16.80 10.18 -3.14
N VAL A 30 16.37 9.91 -4.38
CA VAL A 30 17.14 10.19 -5.59
C VAL A 30 16.35 11.13 -6.51
N LEU A 31 17.02 12.16 -7.00
CA LEU A 31 16.45 13.12 -7.93
C LEU A 31 16.38 12.54 -9.34
N PHE A 32 15.31 12.87 -10.05
CA PHE A 32 15.21 12.65 -11.49
C PHE A 32 14.37 13.72 -12.17
N ASP A 33 14.64 13.89 -13.46
CA ASP A 33 13.96 14.89 -14.27
C ASP A 33 12.65 14.35 -14.84
N THR A 34 11.63 15.18 -14.81
CA THR A 34 10.33 14.93 -15.46
C THR A 34 9.94 16.11 -16.35
N TYR A 35 9.04 15.84 -17.28
CA TYR A 35 8.62 16.78 -18.29
C TYR A 35 7.11 16.78 -18.39
N LYS A 36 6.54 17.96 -18.65
CA LYS A 36 5.10 18.13 -18.79
C LYS A 36 4.57 17.28 -19.96
N LEU A 37 3.53 16.52 -19.68
CA LEU A 37 2.80 15.69 -20.64
C LEU A 37 1.55 16.43 -21.12
N LYS A 38 1.41 16.55 -22.44
CA LYS A 38 0.23 17.16 -23.10
C LYS A 38 -0.98 16.24 -23.03
N ASP A 39 -2.16 16.83 -23.24
CA ASP A 39 -3.49 16.19 -23.37
C ASP A 39 -3.75 15.12 -22.30
N CYS A 40 -3.48 15.48 -21.04
CA CYS A 40 -3.89 14.71 -19.86
C CYS A 40 -5.27 15.16 -19.40
N GLU A 41 -6.02 14.26 -18.77
CA GLU A 41 -7.38 14.50 -18.30
C GLU A 41 -7.52 14.02 -16.85
N VAL A 42 -8.08 14.85 -15.96
CA VAL A 42 -8.48 14.37 -14.63
C VAL A 42 -9.75 13.54 -14.78
N VAL A 43 -9.69 12.29 -14.38
CA VAL A 43 -10.82 11.34 -14.48
C VAL A 43 -11.42 10.99 -13.12
N TRP A 44 -10.79 11.38 -12.03
CA TRP A 44 -11.37 11.23 -10.70
C TRP A 44 -10.69 12.12 -9.67
N ILE A 45 -11.46 12.57 -8.67
CA ILE A 45 -10.98 13.30 -7.49
C ILE A 45 -11.68 12.72 -6.25
N ASN A 46 -10.89 12.49 -5.22
CA ASN A 46 -11.36 12.08 -3.90
C ASN A 46 -11.89 13.29 -3.12
N LYS A 47 -13.20 13.53 -3.18
CA LYS A 47 -13.82 14.70 -2.54
C LYS A 47 -13.68 14.70 -1.02
N ASP A 48 -13.73 13.53 -0.40
CA ASP A 48 -13.58 13.39 1.05
C ASP A 48 -12.15 13.72 1.48
N LEU A 49 -11.14 13.22 0.76
CA LEU A 49 -9.74 13.54 1.04
C LEU A 49 -9.40 15.02 0.76
N ILE A 50 -9.94 15.60 -0.31
CA ILE A 50 -9.81 17.05 -0.60
C ILE A 50 -10.33 17.88 0.57
N LYS A 51 -11.47 17.49 1.15
CA LYS A 51 -12.05 18.15 2.32
C LYS A 51 -11.20 17.95 3.58
N GLU A 52 -10.68 16.75 3.80
CA GLU A 52 -9.82 16.41 4.94
C GLU A 52 -8.50 17.21 4.92
N TYR A 53 -7.95 17.47 3.74
CA TYR A 53 -6.80 18.36 3.55
C TYR A 53 -7.15 19.85 3.56
N GLU A 54 -8.42 20.21 3.79
CA GLU A 54 -8.90 21.60 3.82
C GLU A 54 -8.56 22.36 2.52
N ILE A 55 -8.64 21.69 1.37
CA ILE A 55 -8.40 22.30 0.06
C ILE A 55 -9.67 23.05 -0.38
N GLU A 56 -9.72 24.35 -0.07
CA GLU A 56 -10.84 25.26 -0.37
C GLU A 56 -10.82 25.78 -1.82
N LEU A 57 -10.91 24.88 -2.80
CA LEU A 57 -11.02 25.21 -4.21
C LEU A 57 -12.26 24.54 -4.82
N ASP A 58 -12.88 25.17 -5.82
CA ASP A 58 -13.92 24.51 -6.60
C ASP A 58 -13.34 23.36 -7.45
N GLU A 59 -14.19 22.42 -7.86
CA GLU A 59 -13.76 21.22 -8.60
C GLU A 59 -13.02 21.56 -9.91
N GLY A 60 -13.40 22.63 -10.60
CA GLY A 60 -12.73 23.08 -11.82
C GLY A 60 -11.31 23.59 -11.53
N SER A 61 -11.16 24.41 -10.50
CA SER A 61 -9.86 24.88 -10.03
C SER A 61 -8.95 23.75 -9.56
N ILE A 62 -9.49 22.76 -8.83
CA ILE A 62 -8.73 21.57 -8.42
C ILE A 62 -8.23 20.80 -9.63
N LYS A 63 -9.08 20.56 -10.64
CA LYS A 63 -8.69 19.87 -11.88
C LYS A 63 -7.55 20.61 -12.59
N ASN A 64 -7.64 21.93 -12.67
CA ASN A 64 -6.59 22.76 -13.28
C ASN A 64 -5.28 22.67 -12.51
N GLU A 65 -5.30 22.77 -11.18
CA GLU A 65 -4.10 22.62 -10.34
C GLU A 65 -3.49 21.22 -10.47
N LEU A 66 -4.31 20.17 -10.51
CA LEU A 66 -3.85 18.79 -10.69
C LEU A 66 -3.15 18.60 -12.04
N LEU A 67 -3.75 19.08 -13.12
CA LEU A 67 -3.12 19.03 -14.45
C LEU A 67 -1.85 19.88 -14.50
N GLU A 68 -1.89 21.05 -13.85
CA GLU A 68 -0.78 21.98 -13.88
C GLU A 68 0.44 21.43 -13.15
N ASN A 69 0.23 20.78 -12.01
CA ASN A 69 1.30 20.35 -11.12
C ASN A 69 1.69 18.89 -11.27
N PHE A 70 0.77 18.00 -11.65
CA PHE A 70 1.03 16.56 -11.60
C PHE A 70 1.00 15.85 -12.96
N SER A 71 0.75 16.55 -14.07
CA SER A 71 0.88 15.96 -15.43
C SER A 71 2.33 15.92 -15.92
N TYR A 72 3.25 15.41 -15.10
CA TYR A 72 4.67 15.30 -15.43
C TYR A 72 5.09 13.83 -15.50
N VAL A 73 5.96 13.50 -16.45
CA VAL A 73 6.44 12.13 -16.67
C VAL A 73 7.93 12.08 -16.98
N SER A 74 8.57 10.95 -16.70
CA SER A 74 9.99 10.76 -16.97
C SER A 74 10.30 10.64 -18.47
N LYS A 75 11.58 10.81 -18.83
CA LYS A 75 12.04 10.68 -20.21
C LYS A 75 11.71 9.29 -20.76
N GLY A 76 11.13 9.25 -21.98
CA GLY A 76 10.75 8.01 -22.65
C GLY A 76 9.35 7.49 -22.32
N TYR A 77 8.58 8.22 -21.50
CA TYR A 77 7.20 7.83 -21.19
C TYR A 77 6.29 7.77 -22.42
N ALA A 78 6.36 8.80 -23.27
CA ALA A 78 5.54 8.98 -24.48
C ALA A 78 6.38 9.46 -25.67
N LYS A 79 5.74 9.54 -26.85
CA LYS A 79 6.34 10.15 -28.05
C LYS A 79 6.68 11.62 -27.78
N LYS A 80 7.77 12.12 -28.36
CA LYS A 80 8.25 13.51 -28.17
C LYS A 80 7.18 14.57 -28.44
N THR A 81 6.27 14.34 -29.39
CA THR A 81 5.16 15.27 -29.72
C THR A 81 4.22 15.55 -28.55
N ARG A 82 4.11 14.60 -27.61
CA ARG A 82 3.30 14.70 -26.38
C ARG A 82 4.05 15.34 -25.21
N ILE A 83 5.35 15.58 -25.32
CA ILE A 83 6.18 16.08 -24.22
C ILE A 83 6.55 17.55 -24.48
N ILE A 84 6.34 18.43 -23.50
CA ILE A 84 6.85 19.81 -23.54
C ILE A 84 8.24 19.80 -22.90
N THR A 85 9.28 19.65 -23.72
CA THR A 85 10.66 19.45 -23.23
C THR A 85 11.24 20.63 -22.47
N ASN A 86 10.71 21.84 -22.70
CA ASN A 86 11.14 23.06 -22.01
C ASN A 86 10.43 23.28 -20.67
N ASP A 87 9.36 22.53 -20.42
CA ASP A 87 8.64 22.55 -19.14
C ASP A 87 9.05 21.32 -18.33
N LYS A 88 10.03 21.54 -17.45
CA LYS A 88 10.75 20.52 -16.71
C LYS A 88 10.66 20.79 -15.22
N LYS A 89 10.35 19.73 -14.45
CA LYS A 89 10.44 19.71 -12.98
C LYS A 89 11.33 18.57 -12.52
N GLN A 90 11.86 18.67 -11.31
CA GLN A 90 12.53 17.56 -10.64
C GLN A 90 11.55 16.86 -9.72
N PHE A 91 11.67 15.54 -9.61
CA PHE A 91 10.94 14.72 -8.65
C PHE A 91 11.93 13.85 -7.90
N MET A 92 11.53 13.41 -6.70
CA MET A 92 12.31 12.48 -5.87
C MET A 92 11.71 11.09 -5.92
N ALA A 93 12.52 10.07 -6.15
CA ALA A 93 12.14 8.68 -5.90
C ALA A 93 12.70 8.25 -4.55
N ASP A 94 11.84 7.71 -3.68
CA ASP A 94 12.22 7.16 -2.37
C ASP A 94 12.91 5.79 -2.53
N GLN A 95 14.07 5.67 -1.90
CA GLN A 95 14.93 4.50 -1.86
C GLN A 95 14.57 3.62 -0.67
N TYR A 96 14.36 2.34 -0.93
CA TYR A 96 14.12 1.33 0.11
C TYR A 96 14.66 -0.03 -0.30
N GLY A 97 14.87 -0.88 0.70
CA GLY A 97 15.39 -2.22 0.55
C GLY A 97 14.38 -3.23 0.01
N SER A 98 14.90 -4.37 -0.40
CA SER A 98 14.12 -5.58 -0.64
C SER A 98 15.05 -6.77 -0.48
N ARG A 99 14.49 -7.89 -0.06
CA ARG A 99 15.23 -9.14 0.15
C ARG A 99 15.17 -10.09 -1.03
N HIS A 100 14.33 -9.78 -2.00
CA HIS A 100 14.18 -10.58 -3.21
C HIS A 100 15.38 -10.38 -4.12
N GLU A 101 15.88 -11.47 -4.70
CA GLU A 101 17.05 -11.47 -5.60
C GLU A 101 16.86 -10.61 -6.86
N ILE A 102 15.60 -10.40 -7.25
CA ILE A 102 15.19 -9.53 -8.34
C ILE A 102 14.31 -8.43 -7.76
N CYS A 103 14.89 -7.24 -7.56
CA CYS A 103 14.18 -6.11 -6.98
C CYS A 103 14.66 -4.76 -7.51
N ASN A 104 13.73 -3.80 -7.49
CA ASN A 104 14.03 -2.39 -7.70
C ASN A 104 14.64 -1.75 -6.44
N GLY A 105 15.36 -0.63 -6.61
CA GLY A 105 16.02 0.11 -5.52
C GLY A 105 15.11 0.94 -4.64
N GLY A 106 13.80 0.71 -4.71
CA GLY A 106 12.76 1.54 -4.09
C GLY A 106 11.60 1.80 -5.04
N SER A 107 11.01 3.00 -4.94
CA SER A 107 9.85 3.43 -5.74
C SER A 107 10.21 3.67 -7.21
N ALA A 108 10.37 2.61 -7.98
CA ALA A 108 10.85 2.60 -9.36
C ALA A 108 9.94 3.30 -10.39
N ARG A 109 8.67 3.55 -10.02
CA ARG A 109 7.65 4.18 -10.88
C ARG A 109 6.90 5.32 -10.19
N CYS A 110 7.47 5.85 -9.12
CA CYS A 110 6.87 6.96 -8.40
C CYS A 110 7.79 8.19 -8.35
N GLY A 111 7.19 9.36 -8.14
CA GLY A 111 7.90 10.61 -7.94
C GLY A 111 7.18 11.48 -6.92
N LEU A 112 7.92 11.96 -5.94
CA LEU A 112 7.49 12.91 -4.92
C LEU A 112 7.93 14.33 -5.29
N ASN A 113 7.00 15.28 -5.17
CA ASN A 113 7.23 16.73 -5.27
C ASN A 113 6.10 17.44 -4.52
N GLY A 114 6.43 18.31 -3.56
CA GLY A 114 5.41 18.90 -2.70
C GLY A 114 4.88 17.89 -1.68
N HIS A 115 3.55 17.85 -1.51
CA HIS A 115 2.88 17.04 -0.49
C HIS A 115 2.48 15.64 -0.96
N PHE A 116 2.40 15.40 -2.27
CA PHE A 116 1.87 14.16 -2.83
C PHE A 116 2.89 13.43 -3.71
N GLN A 117 2.72 12.11 -3.81
CA GLN A 117 3.47 11.24 -4.71
C GLN A 117 2.64 10.93 -5.96
N ILE A 118 3.29 10.95 -7.12
CA ILE A 118 2.74 10.44 -8.38
C ILE A 118 3.17 9.00 -8.54
N LYS A 119 2.24 8.05 -8.68
CA LYS A 119 2.51 6.67 -9.13
C LYS A 119 2.19 6.52 -10.61
N GLY A 120 3.06 5.84 -11.34
CA GLY A 120 2.95 5.69 -12.80
C GLY A 120 3.64 6.81 -13.59
N ILE A 121 4.54 7.57 -12.94
CA ILE A 121 5.24 8.74 -13.51
C ILE A 121 6.23 8.37 -14.64
N GLY A 122 6.52 7.09 -14.82
CA GLY A 122 7.54 6.58 -15.73
C GLY A 122 8.74 5.97 -15.01
N ARG A 123 9.64 5.41 -15.81
CA ARG A 123 10.88 4.77 -15.37
C ARG A 123 11.79 5.82 -14.71
N ASN A 124 12.36 5.53 -13.54
CA ASN A 124 13.25 6.43 -12.80
C ASN A 124 14.57 5.71 -12.42
N PRO A 125 15.51 6.36 -11.70
CA PRO A 125 16.81 5.79 -11.36
C PRO A 125 16.78 4.49 -10.54
N LEU A 126 15.66 4.18 -9.88
CA LEU A 126 15.51 3.01 -9.01
C LEU A 126 15.04 1.75 -9.75
N VAL A 127 14.84 1.82 -11.07
CA VAL A 127 14.50 0.65 -11.86
C VAL A 127 15.73 -0.21 -12.08
N ALA A 128 15.67 -1.46 -11.65
CA ALA A 128 16.80 -2.37 -11.79
C ALA A 128 16.96 -2.85 -13.24
N ALA A 129 18.21 -3.07 -13.64
CA ALA A 129 18.58 -3.56 -14.96
C ALA A 129 18.13 -5.01 -15.19
N ASN A 130 17.97 -5.80 -14.12
CA ASN A 130 17.54 -7.20 -14.16
C ASN A 130 16.02 -7.39 -14.01
N MET A 131 15.21 -6.32 -13.97
CA MET A 131 13.75 -6.44 -13.97
C MET A 131 13.21 -6.81 -15.36
N SER A 132 12.15 -7.62 -15.39
CA SER A 132 11.39 -7.90 -16.61
C SER A 132 10.74 -6.63 -17.20
N GLU A 133 10.40 -6.66 -18.49
CA GLU A 133 9.80 -5.51 -19.18
C GLU A 133 8.49 -5.06 -18.52
N SER A 134 7.64 -6.02 -18.11
CA SER A 134 6.36 -5.77 -17.44
C SER A 134 6.49 -5.08 -16.08
N HIS A 135 7.64 -5.20 -15.41
CA HIS A 135 7.91 -4.55 -14.13
C HIS A 135 8.83 -3.32 -14.24
N SER A 136 9.20 -2.92 -15.46
CA SER A 136 10.25 -1.92 -15.65
C SER A 136 9.87 -0.78 -16.62
N HIS A 137 8.68 -0.81 -17.23
CA HIS A 137 8.19 0.27 -18.09
C HIS A 137 7.78 1.55 -17.33
N GLY A 138 7.58 1.46 -16.01
CA GLY A 138 7.33 2.60 -15.12
C GLY A 138 5.96 3.27 -15.25
N LYS A 139 5.03 2.69 -16.02
CA LYS A 139 3.66 3.20 -16.17
C LYS A 139 2.73 2.52 -15.17
N LEU A 140 1.57 3.13 -14.93
CA LEU A 140 0.45 2.56 -14.19
C LEU A 140 -0.72 2.46 -15.16
N PHE A 141 -1.38 1.31 -15.23
CA PHE A 141 -2.59 1.18 -16.03
C PHE A 141 -3.77 1.83 -15.30
N ILE A 142 -4.75 2.33 -16.06
CA ILE A 142 -5.87 3.07 -15.47
C ILE A 142 -6.76 2.20 -14.59
N ASP A 143 -6.92 0.92 -14.92
CA ASP A 143 -7.61 -0.07 -14.10
C ASP A 143 -6.88 -0.30 -12.76
N GLU A 144 -5.54 -0.38 -12.78
CA GLU A 144 -4.74 -0.41 -11.55
C GLU A 144 -4.95 0.86 -10.71
N ALA A 145 -4.96 2.05 -11.33
CA ALA A 145 -5.18 3.32 -10.62
C ALA A 145 -6.57 3.42 -9.98
N ILE A 146 -7.60 2.93 -10.67
CA ILE A 146 -8.98 2.89 -10.14
C ILE A 146 -9.06 1.90 -8.98
N SER A 147 -8.46 0.71 -9.11
CA SER A 147 -8.41 -0.27 -8.03
C SER A 147 -7.68 0.27 -6.79
N GLU A 148 -6.59 1.01 -6.98
CA GLU A 148 -5.88 1.69 -5.88
C GLU A 148 -6.76 2.72 -5.16
N ALA A 149 -7.59 3.48 -5.90
CA ALA A 149 -8.53 4.41 -5.32
C ALA A 149 -9.64 3.69 -4.54
N ILE A 150 -10.26 2.65 -5.12
CA ILE A 150 -11.34 1.90 -4.47
C ILE A 150 -10.84 1.22 -3.19
N TRP A 151 -9.76 0.47 -3.26
CA TRP A 151 -9.22 -0.23 -2.09
C TRP A 151 -8.61 0.71 -1.07
N GLY A 152 -8.02 1.82 -1.52
CA GLY A 152 -7.56 2.89 -0.65
C GLY A 152 -8.68 3.37 0.28
N GLU A 153 -9.85 3.69 -0.29
CA GLU A 153 -10.99 4.18 0.48
C GLU A 153 -11.70 3.10 1.30
N ILE A 154 -11.87 1.88 0.76
CA ILE A 154 -12.45 0.75 1.52
C ILE A 154 -11.59 0.46 2.75
N CYS A 155 -10.27 0.34 2.58
CA CYS A 155 -9.36 0.08 3.69
C CYS A 155 -9.35 1.25 4.68
N ASN A 156 -9.36 2.50 4.21
CA ASN A 156 -9.43 3.68 5.07
C ASN A 156 -10.69 3.70 5.95
N LYS A 157 -11.83 3.30 5.39
CA LYS A 157 -13.12 3.28 6.09
C LYS A 157 -13.25 2.11 7.06
N HIS A 158 -12.66 0.95 6.75
CA HIS A 158 -12.98 -0.31 7.43
C HIS A 158 -11.84 -0.93 8.23
N LEU A 159 -10.58 -0.50 8.04
CA LEU A 159 -9.43 -1.03 8.77
C LEU A 159 -8.96 -0.06 9.86
N PRO A 160 -8.42 -0.56 11.00
CA PRO A 160 -8.14 0.25 12.18
C PRO A 160 -7.20 1.44 11.95
N TYR A 161 -6.18 1.27 11.10
CA TYR A 161 -5.22 2.34 10.78
C TYR A 161 -5.45 2.91 9.38
N GLY A 162 -6.41 2.37 8.64
CA GLY A 162 -6.77 2.85 7.31
C GLY A 162 -5.74 2.46 6.24
N SER A 163 -5.50 3.36 5.30
CA SER A 163 -4.69 3.06 4.12
C SER A 163 -4.07 4.31 3.49
N ILE A 164 -3.16 4.13 2.55
CA ILE A 164 -2.63 5.24 1.73
C ILE A 164 -3.64 5.58 0.65
N ARG A 165 -4.21 6.78 0.73
CA ARG A 165 -5.34 7.18 -0.11
C ARG A 165 -4.88 7.84 -1.41
N THR A 166 -5.68 7.63 -2.45
CA THR A 166 -5.52 8.32 -3.74
C THR A 166 -6.33 9.61 -3.70
N LEU A 167 -5.68 10.74 -3.97
CA LEU A 167 -6.30 12.06 -4.09
C LEU A 167 -6.98 12.24 -5.44
N ALA A 168 -6.32 11.82 -6.52
CA ALA A 168 -6.83 11.98 -7.87
C ALA A 168 -6.22 10.97 -8.85
N ILE A 169 -6.94 10.74 -9.95
CA ILE A 169 -6.46 9.96 -11.09
C ILE A 169 -6.41 10.87 -12.32
N ILE A 170 -5.24 10.95 -12.94
CA ILE A 170 -5.02 11.67 -14.21
C ILE A 170 -4.78 10.63 -15.31
N LYS A 171 -5.68 10.58 -16.28
CA LYS A 171 -5.50 9.80 -17.50
C LYS A 171 -4.48 10.48 -18.40
N THR A 172 -3.46 9.74 -18.81
CA THR A 172 -2.35 10.27 -19.61
C THR A 172 -2.63 10.33 -21.11
N ASN A 173 -3.71 9.68 -21.55
CA ASN A 173 -4.02 9.40 -22.96
C ASN A 173 -2.88 8.68 -23.73
N VAL A 174 -1.95 8.06 -23.00
CA VAL A 174 -0.97 7.11 -23.53
C VAL A 174 -1.52 5.71 -23.34
N LYS A 175 -1.25 4.83 -24.32
CA LYS A 175 -1.51 3.40 -24.19
C LYS A 175 -0.20 2.62 -24.12
N HIS A 176 -0.22 1.50 -23.40
CA HIS A 176 0.92 0.59 -23.31
C HIS A 176 0.45 -0.86 -23.36
N LYS A 177 1.30 -1.76 -23.85
CA LYS A 177 1.00 -3.18 -23.92
C LYS A 177 0.94 -3.77 -22.53
N PHE A 178 -0.12 -4.52 -22.24
CA PHE A 178 -0.28 -5.25 -21.00
C PHE A 178 0.40 -6.61 -21.11
N GLY A 179 1.69 -6.66 -20.75
CA GLY A 179 2.55 -7.83 -20.95
C GLY A 179 2.23 -9.07 -20.10
N TYR A 180 1.16 -9.06 -19.29
CA TYR A 180 0.75 -10.21 -18.47
C TYR A 180 -0.27 -11.12 -19.17
N LEU A 181 -0.78 -10.74 -20.34
CA LEU A 181 -1.69 -11.54 -21.15
C LEU A 181 -1.05 -11.92 -22.48
N ASN A 182 -1.38 -13.10 -23.00
CA ASN A 182 -0.83 -13.63 -24.24
C ASN A 182 -1.12 -12.75 -25.47
N ASP A 183 -2.24 -12.03 -25.48
CA ASP A 183 -2.64 -11.10 -26.54
C ASP A 183 -2.04 -9.68 -26.37
N THR A 184 -1.45 -9.39 -25.20
CA THR A 184 -0.76 -8.13 -24.88
C THR A 184 -1.56 -6.85 -25.21
N PRO A 185 -2.82 -6.71 -24.74
CA PRO A 185 -3.70 -5.64 -25.17
C PRO A 185 -3.13 -4.27 -24.77
N ASN A 186 -3.38 -3.26 -25.61
CA ASN A 186 -2.97 -1.89 -25.30
C ASN A 186 -3.96 -1.23 -24.34
N LYS A 187 -3.57 -1.13 -23.07
CA LYS A 187 -4.37 -0.48 -22.02
C LYS A 187 -4.01 0.99 -21.85
N HIS A 188 -4.98 1.79 -21.43
CA HIS A 188 -4.76 3.20 -21.07
C HIS A 188 -3.88 3.31 -19.82
N CYS A 189 -2.98 4.28 -19.80
CA CYS A 189 -2.13 4.58 -18.66
C CYS A 189 -2.64 5.80 -17.88
N ALA A 190 -2.38 5.81 -16.59
CA ALA A 190 -2.76 6.87 -15.67
C ALA A 190 -1.59 7.29 -14.77
N LEU A 191 -1.77 8.43 -14.11
CA LEU A 191 -1.00 8.89 -12.97
C LEU A 191 -1.96 8.87 -11.76
N ALA A 192 -1.61 8.14 -10.71
CA ALA A 192 -2.33 8.18 -9.44
C ALA A 192 -1.62 9.15 -8.50
N ILE A 193 -2.31 10.20 -8.07
CA ILE A 193 -1.82 11.18 -7.11
C ILE A 193 -2.24 10.69 -5.74
N ARG A 194 -1.28 10.32 -4.90
CA ARG A 194 -1.56 9.66 -3.62
C ARG A 194 -0.71 10.22 -2.50
N GLU A 195 -1.14 9.94 -1.28
CA GLU A 195 -0.36 10.22 -0.07
C GLU A 195 0.99 9.48 -0.08
N VAL A 196 1.92 9.96 0.75
CA VAL A 196 3.27 9.39 0.90
C VAL A 196 3.34 8.55 2.17
N SER A 197 4.06 7.43 2.15
CA SER A 197 4.22 6.55 3.32
C SER A 197 5.65 6.09 3.55
N VAL A 198 6.02 5.93 4.83
CA VAL A 198 7.27 5.31 5.24
C VAL A 198 6.96 3.86 5.51
N ARG A 199 7.57 2.98 4.74
CA ARG A 199 7.51 1.52 4.88
C ARG A 199 8.66 0.98 5.75
N PRO A 200 8.51 -0.19 6.40
CA PRO A 200 9.62 -0.93 6.99
C PRO A 200 10.82 -1.09 6.05
N ALA A 201 10.57 -1.32 4.75
CA ALA A 201 11.61 -1.44 3.74
C ALA A 201 12.57 -0.23 3.66
N HIS A 202 12.16 0.98 4.06
CA HIS A 202 13.08 2.14 4.05
C HIS A 202 14.25 1.96 5.02
N PHE A 203 14.11 1.09 6.01
CA PHE A 203 15.15 0.77 6.99
C PHE A 203 15.91 -0.52 6.65
N GLU A 204 15.59 -1.15 5.51
CA GLU A 204 16.26 -2.35 5.03
C GLU A 204 17.28 -2.04 3.95
N ARG A 205 18.39 -2.78 3.91
CA ARG A 205 19.38 -2.70 2.83
C ARG A 205 18.80 -3.20 1.51
N CYS A 206 19.26 -2.62 0.40
CA CYS A 206 18.87 -3.01 -0.96
C CYS A 206 20.02 -3.79 -1.65
N THR A 207 20.38 -4.95 -1.10
CA THR A 207 21.59 -5.70 -1.49
C THR A 207 21.54 -6.24 -2.92
N PHE A 208 20.34 -6.56 -3.41
CA PHE A 208 20.08 -7.14 -4.73
C PHE A 208 19.63 -6.12 -5.79
N PHE A 209 19.67 -4.83 -5.48
CA PHE A 209 19.39 -3.81 -6.47
C PHE A 209 20.57 -3.62 -7.43
N TRP A 210 20.29 -3.81 -8.73
CA TRP A 210 21.24 -3.62 -9.82
C TRP A 210 20.83 -2.42 -10.68
N PRO A 211 21.24 -1.19 -10.33
CA PRO A 211 20.94 -0.01 -11.13
C PRO A 211 21.55 -0.06 -12.53
N GLU A 212 21.02 0.76 -13.44
CA GLU A 212 21.75 1.09 -14.69
C GLU A 212 23.13 1.70 -14.36
N GLU A 213 24.13 1.50 -15.23
CA GLU A 213 25.53 1.89 -14.96
C GLU A 213 25.70 3.36 -14.51
N ARG A 214 24.95 4.29 -15.13
CA ARG A 214 24.95 5.72 -14.76
C ARG A 214 24.43 6.01 -13.34
N TYR A 215 23.73 5.06 -12.73
CA TYR A 215 23.16 5.13 -11.38
C TYR A 215 23.84 4.16 -10.40
N ARG A 216 25.00 3.59 -10.74
CA ARG A 216 25.73 2.64 -9.89
C ARG A 216 26.01 3.17 -8.48
N TYR A 217 26.22 4.48 -8.36
CA TYR A 217 26.44 5.16 -7.07
C TYR A 217 25.31 4.95 -6.04
N LEU A 218 24.10 4.61 -6.48
CA LEU A 218 22.96 4.31 -5.59
C LEU A 218 23.20 3.04 -4.77
N ARG A 219 24.06 2.14 -5.25
CA ARG A 219 24.44 0.92 -4.54
C ARG A 219 25.68 1.10 -3.66
N ASP A 220 26.60 1.96 -4.08
CA ASP A 220 27.94 2.10 -3.49
C ASP A 220 27.90 2.42 -1.98
N ASN A 221 26.85 3.09 -1.49
CA ASN A 221 26.76 3.47 -0.08
C ASN A 221 25.36 3.31 0.54
N ASP A 222 24.64 2.25 0.17
CA ASP A 222 23.33 1.93 0.76
C ASP A 222 23.40 1.73 2.30
N ALA A 223 24.56 1.34 2.83
CA ALA A 223 24.82 1.26 4.28
C ALA A 223 24.60 2.61 4.98
N ASN A 224 25.12 3.68 4.37
CA ASN A 224 25.00 5.02 4.90
C ASN A 224 23.57 5.54 4.83
N ARG A 225 22.79 5.15 3.81
CA ARG A 225 21.35 5.45 3.74
C ARG A 225 20.65 4.88 4.98
N ILE A 226 20.87 3.60 5.29
CA ILE A 226 20.25 2.96 6.46
C ILE A 226 20.72 3.55 7.77
N ARG A 227 22.02 3.80 7.93
CA ARG A 227 22.57 4.47 9.12
C ARG A 227 21.92 5.83 9.38
N LYS A 228 21.57 6.58 8.33
CA LYS A 228 20.88 7.87 8.45
C LYS A 228 19.37 7.75 8.61
N ALA A 229 18.76 6.69 8.06
CA ALA A 229 17.33 6.46 8.16
C ALA A 229 16.95 5.90 9.54
N ALA A 230 17.74 5.02 10.14
CA ALA A 230 17.41 4.33 11.40
C ALA A 230 16.90 5.25 12.52
N PRO A 231 17.49 6.43 12.80
CA PRO A 231 17.00 7.34 13.83
C PRO A 231 15.58 7.89 13.61
N TYR A 232 15.06 7.85 12.37
CA TYR A 232 13.73 8.38 12.06
C TYR A 232 12.60 7.48 12.53
N LEU A 233 12.83 6.18 12.77
CA LEU A 233 11.76 5.26 13.14
C LEU A 233 11.08 5.66 14.46
N SER A 234 11.85 5.98 15.50
CA SER A 234 11.28 6.36 16.80
C SER A 234 10.44 7.64 16.68
N ASN A 235 10.93 8.64 15.95
CA ASN A 235 10.20 9.89 15.71
C ASN A 235 8.89 9.66 14.93
N LEU A 236 8.91 8.76 13.94
CA LEU A 236 7.73 8.40 13.15
C LEU A 236 6.65 7.73 14.00
N MET A 237 7.05 6.85 14.92
CA MET A 237 6.12 6.05 15.70
C MET A 237 5.62 6.77 16.96
N LEU A 238 6.45 7.60 17.58
CA LEU A 238 6.24 8.14 18.93
C LEU A 238 6.28 9.69 18.98
N GLY A 239 6.53 10.36 17.85
CA GLY A 239 6.66 11.81 17.77
C GLY A 239 8.03 12.34 18.21
N GLU A 240 8.18 13.67 18.18
CA GLU A 240 9.43 14.36 18.53
C GLU A 240 9.66 14.40 20.06
N ASN A 241 9.89 13.24 20.67
CA ASN A 241 10.24 13.13 22.09
C ASN A 241 11.62 12.47 22.24
N HIS A 242 12.60 13.26 22.69
CA HIS A 242 14.03 12.92 22.72
C HIS A 242 14.46 11.73 23.61
N ASN A 243 13.54 11.09 24.34
CA ASN A 243 13.82 9.99 25.27
C ASN A 243 13.10 8.68 24.91
N THR A 244 12.61 8.52 23.68
CA THR A 244 11.88 7.31 23.29
C THR A 244 12.81 6.20 22.78
N SER A 245 12.68 5.00 23.35
CA SER A 245 13.52 3.87 22.99
C SER A 245 13.12 3.29 21.62
N LEU A 246 14.08 2.67 20.91
CA LEU A 246 13.78 1.90 19.70
C LEU A 246 12.76 0.78 19.99
N GLY A 247 12.85 0.18 21.18
CA GLY A 247 11.95 -0.89 21.59
C GLY A 247 10.48 -0.48 21.68
N ASP A 248 10.19 0.73 22.19
CA ASP A 248 8.83 1.27 22.26
C ASP A 248 8.25 1.54 20.86
N ALA A 249 9.11 2.02 19.95
CA ALA A 249 8.72 2.27 18.56
C ALA A 249 8.40 0.96 17.84
N LEU A 250 9.20 -0.09 18.08
CA LEU A 250 8.95 -1.44 17.56
C LEU A 250 7.67 -2.06 18.13
N ASN A 251 7.45 -1.96 19.45
CA ASN A 251 6.22 -2.41 20.10
C ASN A 251 4.99 -1.77 19.45
N THR A 252 5.02 -0.44 19.27
CA THR A 252 3.93 0.31 18.61
C THR A 252 3.76 -0.16 17.16
N MET A 253 4.83 -0.32 16.40
CA MET A 253 4.74 -0.78 15.01
C MET A 253 4.10 -2.16 14.93
N ILE A 254 4.56 -3.12 15.73
CA ILE A 254 4.10 -4.51 15.74
C ILE A 254 2.63 -4.61 16.14
N ASP A 255 2.20 -3.87 17.16
CA ASP A 255 0.81 -3.75 17.57
C ASP A 255 -0.09 -3.29 16.41
N ARG A 256 0.31 -2.21 15.72
CA ARG A 256 -0.45 -1.68 14.58
C ARG A 256 -0.50 -2.66 13.40
N LEU A 257 0.63 -3.30 13.08
CA LEU A 257 0.70 -4.30 12.01
C LEU A 257 -0.24 -5.48 12.32
N ALA A 258 -0.14 -6.06 13.52
CA ALA A 258 -0.96 -7.20 13.94
C ALA A 258 -2.46 -6.85 13.89
N CYS A 259 -2.84 -5.70 14.46
CA CYS A 259 -4.22 -5.25 14.50
C CYS A 259 -4.79 -4.97 13.09
N GLN A 260 -4.05 -4.28 12.23
CA GLN A 260 -4.46 -4.01 10.84
C GLN A 260 -4.68 -5.31 10.06
N ILE A 261 -3.72 -6.23 10.13
CA ILE A 261 -3.72 -7.46 9.34
C ILE A 261 -4.84 -8.39 9.81
N ALA A 262 -4.98 -8.56 11.13
CA ALA A 262 -6.09 -9.28 11.75
C ALA A 262 -7.46 -8.78 11.25
N ALA A 263 -7.67 -7.47 11.30
CA ALA A 263 -8.91 -6.86 10.83
C ALA A 263 -9.18 -7.20 9.36
N SER A 264 -8.16 -7.11 8.50
CA SER A 264 -8.30 -7.38 7.07
C SER A 264 -8.67 -8.84 6.78
N ARG A 265 -8.05 -9.81 7.48
CA ARG A 265 -8.33 -11.25 7.32
C ARG A 265 -9.74 -11.58 7.77
N VAL A 266 -10.14 -11.14 8.97
CA VAL A 266 -11.47 -11.42 9.53
C VAL A 266 -12.58 -10.79 8.70
N LYS A 267 -12.42 -9.52 8.32
CA LYS A 267 -13.38 -8.82 7.45
C LYS A 267 -13.43 -9.37 6.03
N GLY A 268 -12.45 -10.22 5.66
CA GLY A 268 -12.41 -10.94 4.40
C GLY A 268 -11.94 -10.09 3.23
N ILE A 269 -11.03 -9.14 3.48
CA ILE A 269 -10.31 -8.35 2.46
C ILE A 269 -8.79 -8.40 2.70
N PRO A 270 -8.18 -9.60 2.77
CA PRO A 270 -6.75 -9.74 2.97
C PRO A 270 -5.97 -9.10 1.82
N HIS A 271 -4.87 -8.44 2.15
CA HIS A 271 -4.07 -7.68 1.17
C HIS A 271 -3.45 -8.57 0.08
N GLY A 272 -3.05 -9.79 0.42
CA GLY A 272 -2.53 -10.78 -0.52
C GLY A 272 -1.10 -10.56 -1.00
N SER A 273 -0.34 -9.59 -0.45
CA SER A 273 1.10 -9.40 -0.73
C SER A 273 1.77 -8.49 0.32
N LEU A 274 1.73 -8.88 1.59
CA LEU A 274 2.28 -8.10 2.70
C LEU A 274 3.78 -8.33 2.90
N THR A 275 4.56 -7.71 2.02
CA THR A 275 6.01 -7.57 2.21
C THR A 275 6.31 -6.30 3.02
N SER A 276 7.55 -6.17 3.50
CA SER A 276 8.07 -4.96 4.15
C SER A 276 7.93 -3.67 3.32
N SER A 277 7.64 -3.76 2.02
CA SER A 277 7.43 -2.62 1.11
C SER A 277 5.95 -2.27 0.83
N ASN A 278 5.01 -3.13 1.20
CA ASN A 278 3.58 -2.95 0.87
C ASN A 278 2.73 -2.60 2.11
N ILE A 279 3.40 -2.24 3.21
CA ILE A 279 2.76 -1.74 4.42
C ILE A 279 3.57 -0.56 4.96
N SER A 280 2.88 0.42 5.52
CA SER A 280 3.48 1.57 6.19
C SER A 280 3.84 1.21 7.64
N VAL A 281 4.88 1.83 8.20
CA VAL A 281 5.28 1.62 9.61
C VAL A 281 4.17 2.01 10.58
N ASP A 282 3.25 2.88 10.17
CA ASP A 282 2.08 3.26 10.97
C ASP A 282 0.89 2.29 10.83
N GLY A 283 1.05 1.17 10.12
CA GLY A 283 0.04 0.14 9.92
C GLY A 283 -0.83 0.32 8.67
N ARG A 284 -0.75 1.46 7.96
CA ARG A 284 -1.55 1.69 6.74
C ARG A 284 -1.14 0.78 5.60
N PHE A 285 -2.13 0.20 4.91
CA PHE A 285 -1.91 -0.59 3.69
C PHE A 285 -1.63 0.30 2.47
N LEU A 286 -0.89 -0.23 1.51
CA LEU A 286 -0.64 0.39 0.21
C LEU A 286 -0.25 -0.65 -0.85
N ASP A 287 -0.36 -0.26 -2.13
CA ASP A 287 -0.07 -1.13 -3.28
C ASP A 287 -1.05 -2.30 -3.40
N PHE A 288 -2.31 -1.93 -3.65
CA PHE A 288 -3.50 -2.78 -3.68
C PHE A 288 -3.63 -3.67 -4.94
N GLY A 289 -2.52 -4.12 -5.50
CA GLY A 289 -2.54 -4.94 -6.74
C GLY A 289 -3.12 -6.34 -6.53
N THR A 290 -3.02 -6.89 -5.32
CA THR A 290 -3.35 -8.29 -4.99
C THR A 290 -4.54 -8.44 -4.04
N ILE A 291 -5.00 -7.32 -3.46
CA ILE A 291 -6.11 -7.35 -2.50
C ILE A 291 -7.40 -7.71 -3.23
N THR A 292 -8.21 -8.53 -2.58
CA THR A 292 -9.53 -8.95 -3.06
C THR A 292 -10.36 -9.39 -1.87
N ALA A 293 -11.68 -9.26 -1.97
CA ALA A 293 -12.54 -9.96 -1.06
C ALA A 293 -12.38 -11.48 -1.19
N VAL A 294 -12.52 -12.18 -0.07
CA VAL A 294 -12.59 -13.64 0.01
C VAL A 294 -13.96 -14.07 0.56
N PRO A 295 -14.54 -15.17 0.06
CA PRO A 295 -15.93 -15.52 0.34
C PRO A 295 -16.17 -16.02 1.77
N ASP A 296 -15.15 -16.61 2.39
CA ASP A 296 -15.23 -17.31 3.68
C ASP A 296 -13.84 -17.39 4.35
N PHE A 297 -13.72 -18.16 5.42
CA PHE A 297 -12.46 -18.37 6.17
C PHE A 297 -11.51 -19.37 5.47
N GLY A 298 -11.62 -19.55 4.16
CA GLY A 298 -10.65 -20.33 3.39
C GLY A 298 -9.24 -19.75 3.36
N ASN A 299 -8.24 -20.63 3.25
CA ASN A 299 -6.84 -20.24 3.08
C ASN A 299 -6.53 -19.95 1.60
N TYR A 300 -6.90 -18.76 1.12
CA TYR A 300 -6.78 -18.41 -0.28
C TYR A 300 -5.39 -17.91 -0.67
N VAL A 301 -4.82 -18.46 -1.76
CA VAL A 301 -3.60 -17.94 -2.36
C VAL A 301 -3.96 -16.78 -3.29
N LEU A 302 -3.54 -15.56 -2.93
CA LEU A 302 -3.87 -14.33 -3.68
C LEU A 302 -2.71 -13.83 -4.53
N ALA A 303 -1.48 -14.10 -4.12
CA ALA A 303 -0.30 -13.88 -4.92
C ALA A 303 0.71 -15.01 -4.70
N ASN A 304 1.54 -15.25 -5.71
CA ASN A 304 2.57 -16.28 -5.63
C ASN A 304 3.70 -15.83 -4.71
N GLY A 305 4.17 -16.74 -3.85
CA GLY A 305 5.37 -16.55 -3.04
C GLY A 305 5.18 -15.78 -1.73
N VAL A 306 3.95 -15.42 -1.35
CA VAL A 306 3.66 -14.64 -0.12
C VAL A 306 2.84 -15.39 0.93
N GLY A 307 2.47 -16.65 0.65
CA GLY A 307 1.52 -17.40 1.47
C GLY A 307 0.07 -17.16 1.05
N ALA A 308 -0.83 -17.89 1.71
CA ALA A 308 -2.26 -17.74 1.64
C ALA A 308 -2.79 -17.01 2.88
N VAL A 309 -4.06 -16.62 2.88
CA VAL A 309 -4.68 -15.74 3.90
C VAL A 309 -4.35 -16.08 5.35
N TRP A 310 -4.23 -17.36 5.69
CA TRP A 310 -4.00 -17.80 7.08
C TRP A 310 -2.56 -18.24 7.35
N ASP A 311 -1.68 -18.20 6.36
CA ASP A 311 -0.25 -18.54 6.49
C ASP A 311 0.70 -17.43 5.99
N ASP A 312 0.19 -16.29 5.51
CA ASP A 312 1.01 -15.12 5.10
C ASP A 312 1.74 -14.44 6.28
N HIS A 313 1.40 -14.78 7.54
CA HIS A 313 2.16 -14.34 8.72
C HIS A 313 3.58 -14.92 8.76
N GLU A 314 3.83 -16.10 8.20
CA GLU A 314 5.17 -16.72 8.20
C GLU A 314 6.19 -15.84 7.44
N LEU A 315 5.76 -15.27 6.31
CA LEU A 315 6.57 -14.32 5.55
C LEU A 315 6.76 -13.02 6.37
N ILE A 316 5.73 -12.57 7.08
CA ILE A 316 5.79 -11.37 7.89
C ILE A 316 6.76 -11.49 9.05
N GLU A 317 6.71 -12.60 9.78
CA GLU A 317 7.68 -12.92 10.84
C GLU A 317 9.11 -12.94 10.31
N SER A 318 9.33 -13.61 9.17
CA SER A 318 10.63 -13.65 8.52
C SER A 318 11.13 -12.24 8.17
N TRP A 319 10.26 -11.38 7.64
CA TRP A 319 10.63 -10.00 7.36
C TRP A 319 10.76 -9.12 8.59
N LEU A 320 10.00 -9.33 9.66
CA LEU A 320 10.18 -8.59 10.91
C LEU A 320 11.56 -8.87 11.52
N VAL A 321 11.99 -10.14 11.57
CA VAL A 321 13.30 -10.51 12.15
C VAL A 321 14.44 -9.77 11.48
N ASN A 322 14.62 -9.85 10.16
CA ASN A 322 15.78 -9.16 9.55
C ASN A 322 15.60 -7.64 9.48
N PHE A 323 14.37 -7.11 9.59
CA PHE A 323 14.12 -5.66 9.60
C PHE A 323 14.61 -5.10 10.93
N ILE A 324 14.21 -5.74 12.03
CA ILE A 324 14.64 -5.38 13.38
C ILE A 324 16.15 -5.61 13.54
N ASP A 325 16.69 -6.72 13.02
CA ASP A 325 18.13 -6.97 13.05
C ASP A 325 18.93 -5.88 12.30
N THR A 326 18.46 -5.49 11.12
CA THR A 326 19.07 -4.38 10.36
C THR A 326 18.99 -3.08 11.16
N LEU A 327 17.83 -2.72 11.67
CA LEU A 327 17.66 -1.50 12.49
C LEU A 327 18.53 -1.51 13.74
N ASN A 328 18.58 -2.63 14.45
CA ASN A 328 19.43 -2.82 15.62
C ASN A 328 20.90 -2.61 15.26
N HIS A 329 21.38 -3.21 14.17
CA HIS A 329 22.75 -3.05 13.70
C HIS A 329 23.13 -1.61 13.35
N TYR A 330 22.21 -0.86 12.71
CA TYR A 330 22.45 0.52 12.30
C TYR A 330 22.02 1.57 13.34
N SER A 331 21.51 1.13 14.49
CA SER A 331 21.26 1.95 15.67
C SER A 331 22.38 1.72 16.70
N GLN A 332 22.15 2.04 17.99
CA GLN A 332 23.13 1.80 19.05
C GLN A 332 23.31 0.31 19.39
N GLY A 333 22.51 -0.61 18.80
CA GLY A 333 22.74 -2.05 18.87
C GLY A 333 22.45 -2.67 20.23
N GLU A 334 21.29 -2.36 20.82
CA GLU A 334 20.94 -2.75 22.19
C GLU A 334 20.17 -4.07 22.30
N LEU A 335 19.61 -4.57 21.19
CA LEU A 335 18.81 -5.80 21.20
C LEU A 335 19.67 -7.04 20.96
N THR A 336 19.44 -8.08 21.76
CA THR A 336 20.02 -9.41 21.54
C THR A 336 19.23 -10.18 20.47
N PRO A 337 19.82 -11.22 19.84
CA PRO A 337 19.09 -12.06 18.88
C PRO A 337 17.83 -12.73 19.44
N ASN A 338 17.75 -12.97 20.75
CA ASN A 338 16.55 -13.49 21.40
C ASN A 338 15.45 -12.42 21.45
N GLN A 339 15.78 -11.20 21.87
CA GLN A 339 14.82 -10.08 21.90
C GLN A 339 14.28 -9.75 20.50
N ILE A 340 15.12 -9.85 19.46
CA ILE A 340 14.68 -9.68 18.06
C ILE A 340 13.61 -10.72 17.68
N ARG A 341 13.78 -11.98 18.10
CA ARG A 341 12.80 -13.05 17.86
C ARG A 341 11.55 -12.93 18.72
N GLU A 342 11.67 -12.38 19.92
CA GLU A 342 10.53 -12.09 20.81
C GLU A 342 9.54 -11.15 20.11
N TYR A 343 10.01 -10.07 19.47
CA TYR A 343 9.16 -9.17 18.68
C TYR A 343 8.37 -9.88 17.56
N SER A 344 9.00 -10.84 16.87
CA SER A 344 8.32 -11.65 15.85
C SER A 344 7.26 -12.56 16.46
N SER A 345 7.54 -13.13 17.63
CA SER A 345 6.60 -14.00 18.35
C SER A 345 5.42 -13.20 18.92
N ASP A 346 5.70 -11.98 19.39
CA ASP A 346 4.69 -11.02 19.84
C ASP A 346 3.76 -10.60 18.71
N PHE A 347 4.28 -10.41 17.50
CA PHE A 347 3.45 -10.16 16.32
C PHE A 347 2.41 -11.28 16.11
N SER A 348 2.84 -12.55 16.12
CA SER A 348 1.93 -13.70 15.91
C SER A 348 0.88 -13.80 17.01
N ARG A 349 1.31 -13.59 18.27
CA ARG A 349 0.40 -13.57 19.43
C ARG A 349 -0.64 -12.47 19.30
N LEU A 350 -0.22 -11.24 19.03
CA LEU A 350 -1.13 -10.09 18.87
C LEU A 350 -2.05 -10.29 17.67
N LEU A 351 -1.55 -10.83 16.57
CA LEU A 351 -2.34 -11.13 15.38
C LEU A 351 -3.49 -12.07 15.71
N ASP A 352 -3.21 -13.18 16.41
CA ASP A 352 -4.25 -14.12 16.87
C ASP A 352 -5.28 -13.45 17.78
N GLU A 353 -4.80 -12.70 18.78
CA GLU A 353 -5.67 -11.98 19.73
C GLU A 353 -6.59 -10.98 19.02
N TYR A 354 -6.06 -10.21 18.06
CA TYR A 354 -6.85 -9.25 17.30
C TYR A 354 -7.83 -9.93 16.36
N GLU A 355 -7.47 -11.05 15.72
CA GLU A 355 -8.40 -11.81 14.89
C GLU A 355 -9.61 -12.28 15.70
N ASN A 356 -9.37 -12.78 16.93
CA ASN A 356 -10.44 -13.23 17.82
C ASN A 356 -11.33 -12.05 18.24
N LYS A 357 -10.76 -10.88 18.55
CA LYS A 357 -11.50 -9.65 18.87
C LYS A 357 -12.34 -9.15 17.69
N PHE A 358 -11.78 -9.12 16.47
CA PHE A 358 -12.52 -8.70 15.29
C PHE A 358 -13.62 -9.69 14.93
N LEU A 359 -13.43 -10.99 15.19
CA LEU A 359 -14.48 -11.98 14.98
C LEU A 359 -15.67 -11.74 15.92
N LEU A 360 -15.42 -11.48 17.21
CA LEU A 360 -16.48 -11.08 18.15
C LEU A 360 -17.22 -9.80 17.69
N PHE A 361 -16.46 -8.80 17.22
CA PHE A 361 -17.04 -7.57 16.68
C PHE A 361 -17.97 -7.83 15.49
N GLU A 362 -17.53 -8.64 14.52
CA GLU A 362 -18.35 -9.04 13.37
C GLU A 362 -19.58 -9.86 13.80
N LEU A 363 -19.53 -10.55 14.95
CA LEU A 363 -20.69 -11.24 15.54
C LEU A 363 -21.57 -10.34 16.44
N SER A 364 -21.28 -9.04 16.51
CA SER A 364 -21.98 -8.07 17.37
C SER A 364 -21.96 -8.44 18.86
N ILE A 365 -20.85 -9.04 19.32
CA ILE A 365 -20.63 -9.41 20.72
C ILE A 365 -19.77 -8.34 21.37
N GLU A 366 -20.36 -7.56 22.27
CA GLU A 366 -19.69 -6.46 22.97
C GLU A 366 -18.79 -6.95 24.12
N ASP A 367 -19.10 -8.12 24.70
CA ASP A 367 -18.30 -8.70 25.77
C ASP A 367 -17.06 -9.41 25.22
N HIS A 368 -15.90 -8.75 25.35
CA HIS A 368 -14.60 -9.30 25.01
C HIS A 368 -13.88 -9.92 26.22
N SER A 369 -14.63 -10.55 27.13
CA SER A 369 -14.07 -11.37 28.21
C SER A 369 -13.19 -12.50 27.68
N GLN A 370 -12.23 -12.97 28.48
CA GLN A 370 -11.34 -14.08 28.08
C GLN A 370 -12.12 -15.32 27.62
N SER A 371 -13.24 -15.63 28.29
CA SER A 371 -14.13 -16.73 27.91
C SER A 371 -14.67 -16.59 26.48
N ASN A 372 -15.09 -15.40 26.07
CA ASN A 372 -15.56 -15.17 24.69
C ASN A 372 -14.41 -15.13 23.69
N ILE A 373 -13.24 -14.63 24.07
CA ILE A 373 -12.04 -14.67 23.24
C ILE A 373 -11.61 -16.12 22.96
N ASP A 374 -11.61 -16.98 23.97
CA ASP A 374 -11.28 -18.41 23.83
C ASP A 374 -12.30 -19.12 22.90
N LYS A 375 -13.59 -18.81 23.05
CA LYS A 375 -14.63 -19.31 22.14
C LYS A 375 -14.47 -18.78 20.71
N ALA A 376 -14.09 -17.52 20.53
CA ALA A 376 -13.84 -16.95 19.22
C ALA A 376 -12.63 -17.59 18.54
N SER A 377 -11.57 -17.88 19.30
CA SER A 377 -10.42 -18.65 18.83
C SER A 377 -10.85 -20.03 18.32
N LEU A 378 -11.63 -20.78 19.12
CA LEU A 378 -12.17 -22.08 18.71
C LEU A 378 -13.07 -21.98 17.46
N LEU A 379 -13.91 -20.94 17.37
CA LEU A 379 -14.75 -20.70 16.21
C LEU A 379 -13.90 -20.45 14.96
N LYS A 380 -12.88 -19.59 15.07
CA LYS A 380 -11.95 -19.29 13.98
C LYS A 380 -11.29 -20.56 13.46
N GLU A 381 -10.77 -21.42 14.34
CA GLU A 381 -10.14 -22.68 13.93
C GLU A 381 -11.12 -23.65 13.27
N ARG A 382 -12.40 -23.68 13.68
CA ARG A 382 -13.43 -24.50 12.99
C ARG A 382 -13.79 -23.99 11.60
N LEU A 383 -13.72 -22.68 11.40
CA LEU A 383 -14.07 -22.04 10.12
C LEU A 383 -12.89 -22.01 9.14
N LYS A 384 -11.66 -22.03 9.66
CA LYS A 384 -10.44 -22.04 8.86
C LYS A 384 -10.32 -23.35 8.08
N HIS A 385 -9.86 -23.22 6.83
CA HIS A 385 -9.37 -24.36 6.07
C HIS A 385 -7.84 -24.32 6.06
N GLU A 386 -7.18 -25.43 6.37
CA GLU A 386 -5.70 -25.48 6.31
C GLU A 386 -5.19 -25.50 4.87
N GLU A 387 -5.90 -26.22 3.98
CA GLU A 387 -5.50 -26.37 2.59
C GLU A 387 -5.57 -25.05 1.81
N ARG A 388 -4.45 -24.71 1.18
CA ARG A 388 -4.33 -23.58 0.26
C ARG A 388 -5.23 -23.79 -0.95
N ARG A 389 -6.06 -22.79 -1.27
CA ARG A 389 -7.05 -22.88 -2.37
C ARG A 389 -7.16 -21.61 -3.21
N PHE A 390 -7.78 -21.74 -4.37
CA PHE A 390 -8.18 -20.63 -5.23
C PHE A 390 -9.63 -20.22 -4.97
N ILE A 391 -9.95 -18.95 -5.23
CA ILE A 391 -11.33 -18.46 -5.13
C ILE A 391 -12.14 -19.01 -6.30
N THR A 392 -13.19 -19.79 -6.01
CA THR A 392 -14.04 -20.42 -7.03
C THR A 392 -15.50 -19.94 -7.00
N ARG A 393 -16.03 -19.63 -5.81
CA ARG A 393 -17.42 -19.21 -5.62
C ARG A 393 -17.58 -18.29 -4.41
N PHE A 394 -18.58 -17.42 -4.45
CA PHE A 394 -19.05 -16.66 -3.29
C PHE A 394 -20.44 -17.16 -2.93
N ASN A 395 -20.59 -17.72 -1.73
CA ASN A 395 -21.89 -18.02 -1.16
C ASN A 395 -22.01 -17.35 0.22
N ASP A 396 -22.46 -16.09 0.22
CA ASP A 396 -22.56 -15.26 1.42
C ASP A 396 -23.61 -15.79 2.40
N GLU A 397 -24.69 -16.39 1.90
CA GLU A 397 -25.76 -16.92 2.74
C GLU A 397 -25.31 -18.17 3.49
N ASP A 398 -24.78 -19.17 2.79
CA ASP A 398 -24.24 -20.39 3.41
C ASP A 398 -23.16 -20.04 4.43
N PHE A 399 -22.20 -19.19 4.06
CA PHE A 399 -21.13 -18.77 4.97
C PHE A 399 -21.67 -18.15 6.27
N ARG A 400 -22.65 -17.24 6.18
CA ARG A 400 -23.24 -16.61 7.37
C ARG A 400 -24.01 -17.61 8.23
N GLN A 401 -24.71 -18.57 7.62
CA GLN A 401 -25.41 -19.63 8.35
C GLN A 401 -24.43 -20.55 9.07
N ASP A 402 -23.35 -20.96 8.41
CA ASP A 402 -22.30 -21.80 8.98
C ASP A 402 -21.65 -21.12 10.19
N VAL A 403 -21.27 -19.84 10.05
CA VAL A 403 -20.73 -19.05 11.17
C VAL A 403 -21.72 -18.96 12.33
N LEU A 404 -22.99 -18.67 12.05
CA LEU A 404 -24.01 -18.56 13.10
C LEU A 404 -24.22 -19.89 13.84
N ALA A 405 -24.27 -20.99 13.10
CA ALA A 405 -24.45 -22.33 13.65
C ALA A 405 -23.28 -22.72 14.56
N GLU A 406 -22.05 -22.55 14.08
CA GLU A 406 -20.84 -22.87 14.86
C GLU A 406 -20.67 -21.96 16.08
N ALA A 407 -20.93 -20.66 15.94
CA ALA A 407 -20.86 -19.72 17.05
C ALA A 407 -21.87 -20.06 18.16
N LYS A 408 -23.11 -20.40 17.80
CA LYS A 408 -24.13 -20.86 18.76
C LYS A 408 -23.76 -22.17 19.41
N ALA A 409 -23.18 -23.11 18.67
CA ALA A 409 -22.71 -24.39 19.20
C ALA A 409 -21.61 -24.21 20.27
N LEU A 410 -20.81 -23.14 20.17
CA LEU A 410 -19.80 -22.75 21.15
C LEU A 410 -20.37 -21.90 22.30
N GLY A 411 -21.67 -21.62 22.31
CA GLY A 411 -22.33 -20.83 23.34
C GLY A 411 -21.95 -19.35 23.31
N LEU A 412 -21.70 -18.79 22.13
CA LEU A 412 -21.60 -17.34 21.91
C LEU A 412 -23.01 -16.73 21.76
N ASP A 413 -23.26 -15.61 22.43
CA ASP A 413 -24.52 -14.86 22.34
C ASP A 413 -24.53 -13.96 21.10
N VAL A 414 -24.66 -14.58 19.92
CA VAL A 414 -24.60 -13.89 18.63
C VAL A 414 -25.90 -13.12 18.37
N LYS A 415 -25.82 -11.79 18.37
CA LYS A 415 -26.94 -10.91 18.00
C LYS A 415 -27.12 -10.83 16.48
N SER A 416 -26.03 -10.76 15.73
CA SER A 416 -26.04 -10.69 14.26
C SER A 416 -24.71 -11.16 13.68
N VAL A 417 -24.69 -11.57 12.40
CA VAL A 417 -23.46 -11.96 11.69
C VAL A 417 -23.13 -10.90 10.65
N GLY A 418 -22.30 -9.93 11.04
CA GLY A 418 -21.71 -8.90 10.19
C GLY A 418 -20.51 -9.45 9.44
N PHE A 419 -20.45 -9.24 8.13
CA PHE A 419 -19.27 -9.46 7.27
C PHE A 419 -19.49 -8.74 5.92
N PRO A 420 -19.68 -7.41 5.92
CA PRO A 420 -20.17 -6.69 4.74
C PRO A 420 -19.21 -6.74 3.55
N LEU A 421 -17.92 -6.98 3.80
CA LEU A 421 -16.87 -6.99 2.78
C LEU A 421 -16.63 -8.37 2.14
N ARG A 422 -17.21 -9.45 2.68
CA ARG A 422 -17.14 -10.82 2.12
C ARG A 422 -18.11 -11.04 0.95
N ARG A 423 -18.23 -10.05 0.07
CA ARG A 423 -19.18 -10.06 -1.05
C ARG A 423 -18.46 -10.11 -2.38
N VAL A 424 -19.03 -10.84 -3.33
CA VAL A 424 -18.49 -10.98 -4.70
C VAL A 424 -18.27 -9.64 -5.39
N LYS A 425 -19.05 -8.61 -5.03
CA LYS A 425 -18.87 -7.25 -5.57
C LYS A 425 -17.45 -6.73 -5.34
N TYR A 426 -16.84 -7.05 -4.20
CA TYR A 426 -15.49 -6.64 -3.83
C TYR A 426 -14.40 -7.61 -4.30
N SER A 427 -14.72 -8.59 -5.14
CA SER A 427 -13.69 -9.47 -5.71
C SER A 427 -12.93 -8.75 -6.82
N SER A 428 -11.63 -9.05 -6.96
CA SER A 428 -10.81 -8.54 -8.07
C SER A 428 -11.38 -8.90 -9.44
N PHE A 429 -12.08 -10.04 -9.56
CA PHE A 429 -12.80 -10.45 -10.76
C PHE A 429 -13.92 -9.48 -11.12
N THR A 430 -14.82 -9.18 -10.18
CA THR A 430 -15.95 -8.25 -10.42
C THR A 430 -15.44 -6.83 -10.70
N MET A 431 -14.41 -6.38 -10.00
CA MET A 431 -13.75 -5.11 -10.27
C MET A 431 -13.19 -5.05 -11.70
N LEU A 432 -12.52 -6.12 -12.13
CA LEU A 432 -11.99 -6.22 -13.50
C LEU A 432 -13.09 -6.17 -14.56
N GLN A 433 -14.24 -6.80 -14.33
CA GLN A 433 -15.39 -6.70 -15.23
C GLN A 433 -15.92 -5.26 -15.30
N GLY A 434 -16.03 -4.57 -14.16
CA GLY A 434 -16.41 -3.14 -14.12
C GLY A 434 -15.48 -2.27 -14.98
N HIS A 435 -14.17 -2.53 -14.94
CA HIS A 435 -13.19 -1.81 -15.75
C HIS A 435 -13.42 -1.98 -17.26
N LEU A 436 -13.78 -3.18 -17.73
CA LEU A 436 -13.97 -3.48 -19.16
C LEU A 436 -15.12 -2.68 -19.80
N HIS A 437 -16.07 -2.22 -19.00
CA HIS A 437 -17.26 -1.50 -19.46
C HIS A 437 -17.19 0.02 -19.23
N THR A 438 -16.03 0.54 -18.82
CA THR A 438 -15.87 1.94 -18.42
C THR A 438 -15.17 2.77 -19.51
N ASN A 439 -15.76 3.91 -19.90
CA ASN A 439 -15.24 4.81 -20.94
C ASN A 439 -14.00 5.64 -20.50
N TYR A 440 -13.59 5.52 -19.25
CA TYR A 440 -12.48 6.23 -18.62
C TYR A 440 -12.53 7.75 -18.80
N ASP A 441 -13.73 8.33 -18.69
CA ASP A 441 -13.97 9.76 -18.50
C ASP A 441 -14.30 10.06 -17.02
N TYR A 442 -14.38 11.35 -16.67
CA TYR A 442 -14.60 11.77 -15.29
C TYR A 442 -15.88 11.21 -14.66
N GLN A 443 -16.98 11.19 -15.41
CA GLN A 443 -18.27 10.74 -14.89
C GLN A 443 -18.28 9.21 -14.72
N SER A 444 -17.84 8.47 -15.74
CA SER A 444 -17.83 7.01 -15.73
C SER A 444 -16.91 6.45 -14.64
N VAL A 445 -15.70 7.01 -14.49
CA VAL A 445 -14.76 6.56 -13.44
C VAL A 445 -15.27 6.93 -12.05
N SER A 446 -15.82 8.14 -11.87
CA SER A 446 -16.39 8.53 -10.57
C SER A 446 -17.58 7.66 -10.19
N GLN A 447 -18.45 7.33 -11.13
CA GLN A 447 -19.56 6.40 -10.88
C GLN A 447 -19.04 5.03 -10.45
N LEU A 448 -18.11 4.45 -11.23
CA LEU A 448 -17.54 3.15 -10.92
C LEU A 448 -16.92 3.13 -9.52
N ILE A 449 -16.12 4.14 -9.15
CA ILE A 449 -15.52 4.18 -7.81
C ILE A 449 -16.62 4.29 -6.74
N ASN A 450 -17.58 5.20 -6.92
CA ASN A 450 -18.66 5.41 -5.95
C ASN A 450 -19.52 4.16 -5.71
N ASP A 451 -19.76 3.32 -6.73
CA ASP A 451 -20.52 2.07 -6.61
C ASP A 451 -19.89 1.09 -5.59
N TYR A 452 -18.57 1.18 -5.38
CA TYR A 452 -17.86 0.37 -4.39
C TYR A 452 -17.82 1.02 -3.01
N LEU A 453 -17.86 2.35 -2.93
CA LEU A 453 -17.78 3.11 -1.68
C LEU A 453 -19.14 3.28 -0.98
N SER A 454 -20.24 3.15 -1.75
CA SER A 454 -21.63 3.19 -1.27
C SER A 454 -22.03 2.00 -0.39
#